data_AF-A0A2N2AXC2-F1
#
_entry.id   AF-A0A2N2AXC2-F1
#
_cell.length_a   1.000
_cell.length_b   1.000
_cell.length_c   1.000
_cell.angle_alpha   90.00
_cell.angle_beta   90.00
_cell.angle_gamma   90.00
#
_symmetry.space_group_name_H-M   'P 1'
#
loop_
_entity.id
_entity.type
_entity.pdbx_description
1 polymer ?
#
loop_
_entity_poly.entity_id
_entity_poly.type
_entity_poly.pdbx_seq_one_letter_code
_entity_poly.pdbx_strand_id
1 'polypeptide(L)'
;MRNELIEIFEKANRDFLAQEIDLFHSKVSERALCGSLMMHLKDEICKTRFSNYKVDVEYNRNKGDKLKTIQKTVLGPEENIIPITCDLIVHSRGKNVSLDNLIAVEMKKSTRPQEEKESDRMRLKLLTSDSFDNIWSYDGTTLPEHVCRYMLGIYYEVDFATMNILLEYYKQGSLFCTYSVQIATENI
;
A
#
# COMPACT_ATOMS: atom_id res chain seq x y z
N MET A 1 0.95 -1.11 17.98
CA MET A 1 1.63 -0.84 16.71
C MET A 1 0.88 -1.43 15.51
N ARG A 2 0.69 -2.76 15.36
CA ARG A 2 -0.17 -3.29 14.26
C ARG A 2 -1.61 -2.79 14.35
N ASN A 3 -2.24 -2.96 15.50
CA ASN A 3 -3.63 -2.51 15.70
C ASN A 3 -3.74 -1.00 15.51
N GLU A 4 -2.74 -0.25 15.96
CA GLU A 4 -2.65 1.21 15.77
C GLU A 4 -2.56 1.62 14.29
N LEU A 5 -1.76 0.95 13.45
CA LEU A 5 -1.71 1.27 12.01
C LEU A 5 -3.02 0.95 11.29
N ILE A 6 -3.67 -0.16 11.67
CA ILE A 6 -5.01 -0.50 11.17
C ILE A 6 -6.01 0.57 11.61
N GLU A 7 -6.02 0.96 12.89
CA GLU A 7 -6.92 2.00 13.42
C GLU A 7 -6.73 3.34 12.71
N ILE A 8 -5.48 3.75 12.44
CA ILE A 8 -5.16 4.96 11.66
C ILE A 8 -5.74 4.85 10.25
N PHE A 9 -5.45 3.76 9.54
CA PHE A 9 -5.94 3.55 8.18
C PHE A 9 -7.47 3.52 8.15
N GLU A 10 -8.11 2.76 9.04
CA GLU A 10 -9.55 2.60 9.10
C GLU A 10 -10.27 3.91 9.40
N LYS A 11 -9.68 4.75 10.27
CA LYS A 11 -10.22 6.08 10.53
C LYS A 11 -10.09 6.98 9.31
N ALA A 12 -8.93 7.01 8.67
CA ALA A 12 -8.73 7.74 7.42
C ALA A 12 -9.68 7.26 6.31
N ASN A 13 -9.88 5.95 6.21
CA ASN A 13 -10.79 5.34 5.24
C ASN A 13 -12.25 5.73 5.51
N ARG A 14 -12.70 5.71 6.77
CA ARG A 14 -14.06 6.19 7.10
C ARG A 14 -14.26 7.66 6.74
N ASP A 15 -13.28 8.50 7.06
CA ASP A 15 -13.34 9.93 6.74
C ASP A 15 -13.35 10.16 5.22
N PHE A 16 -12.54 9.41 4.47
CA PHE A 16 -12.53 9.40 3.01
C PHE A 16 -13.89 9.00 2.42
N LEU A 17 -14.46 7.87 2.86
CA LEU A 17 -15.76 7.40 2.36
C LEU A 17 -16.90 8.35 2.69
N ALA A 18 -16.84 9.04 3.83
CA ALA A 18 -17.87 9.98 4.26
C ALA A 18 -17.79 11.34 3.54
N GLN A 19 -16.58 11.81 3.23
CA GLN A 19 -16.36 13.17 2.69
C GLN A 19 -16.26 13.20 1.16
N GLU A 20 -15.89 12.07 0.53
CA GLU A 20 -15.49 12.02 -0.88
C GLU A 20 -16.43 11.12 -1.70
N ILE A 21 -17.70 11.02 -1.28
CA ILE A 21 -18.72 10.17 -1.89
C ILE A 21 -18.88 10.40 -3.40
N ASP A 22 -18.77 11.66 -3.83
CA ASP A 22 -18.89 12.08 -5.23
C ASP A 22 -17.83 11.46 -6.14
N LEU A 23 -16.63 11.16 -5.61
CA LEU A 23 -15.58 10.47 -6.36
C LEU A 23 -16.03 9.05 -6.73
N PHE A 24 -16.80 8.40 -5.86
CA PHE A 24 -17.32 7.07 -6.11
C PHE A 24 -18.46 7.08 -7.12
N HIS A 25 -19.40 8.02 -6.98
CA HIS A 25 -20.49 8.20 -7.95
C HIS A 25 -19.96 8.55 -9.35
N SER A 26 -18.90 9.37 -9.42
CA SER A 26 -18.24 9.76 -10.67
C SER A 26 -17.32 8.68 -11.25
N LYS A 27 -17.14 7.54 -10.56
CA LYS A 27 -16.34 6.38 -11.00
C LYS A 27 -14.92 6.75 -11.44
N VAL A 28 -14.29 7.67 -10.72
CA VAL A 28 -12.97 8.25 -11.07
C VAL A 28 -11.87 7.18 -11.14
N SER A 29 -10.69 7.55 -11.64
CA SER A 29 -9.55 6.63 -11.74
C SER A 29 -9.02 6.20 -10.37
N GLU A 30 -8.34 5.05 -10.30
CA GLU A 30 -7.66 4.56 -9.08
C GLU A 30 -6.70 5.64 -8.53
N ARG A 31 -5.96 6.29 -9.42
CA ARG A 31 -5.07 7.42 -9.07
C ARG A 31 -5.79 8.57 -8.36
N ALA A 32 -7.01 8.92 -8.80
CA ALA A 32 -7.78 9.99 -8.17
C ALA A 32 -8.26 9.58 -6.77
N LEU A 33 -8.73 8.34 -6.61
CA LEU A 33 -9.11 7.79 -5.31
C LEU A 33 -7.91 7.72 -4.36
N CYS A 34 -6.75 7.24 -4.83
CA CYS A 34 -5.50 7.21 -4.05
C CYS A 34 -5.06 8.62 -3.62
N GLY A 35 -5.13 9.60 -4.51
CA GLY A 35 -4.81 10.99 -4.19
C GLY A 35 -5.70 11.58 -3.10
N SER A 36 -7.00 11.25 -3.11
CA SER A 36 -7.94 11.68 -2.07
C SER A 36 -7.70 10.93 -0.74
N LEU A 37 -7.61 9.59 -0.76
CA LEU A 37 -7.27 8.77 0.41
C LEU A 37 -5.95 9.20 1.07
N MET A 38 -4.94 9.59 0.28
CA MET A 38 -3.68 10.13 0.78
C MET A 38 -3.89 11.33 1.71
N MET A 39 -4.82 12.23 1.40
CA MET A 39 -5.09 13.42 2.20
C MET A 39 -5.65 13.04 3.57
N HIS A 40 -6.65 12.17 3.62
CA HIS A 40 -7.22 11.66 4.88
C HIS A 40 -6.19 10.88 5.70
N LEU A 41 -5.39 10.04 5.06
CA LEU A 41 -4.36 9.26 5.74
C LEU A 41 -3.25 10.15 6.30
N LYS A 42 -2.86 11.21 5.59
CA LYS A 42 -1.90 12.20 6.06
C LYS A 42 -2.42 12.96 7.30
N ASP A 43 -3.70 13.32 7.29
CA ASP A 43 -4.34 13.99 8.41
C ASP A 43 -4.44 13.10 9.65
N GLU A 44 -4.69 11.80 9.48
CA GLU A 44 -4.68 10.88 10.61
C GLU A 44 -3.26 10.60 11.12
N ILE A 45 -2.28 10.40 10.23
CA ILE A 45 -0.88 10.20 10.60
C ILE A 45 -0.32 11.37 11.42
N CYS A 46 -0.67 12.62 11.06
CA CYS A 46 -0.15 13.81 11.73
C CYS A 46 -0.59 13.94 13.19
N LYS A 47 -1.69 13.26 13.58
CA LYS A 47 -2.25 13.23 14.93
C LYS A 47 -1.62 12.15 15.81
N THR A 48 -0.67 11.38 15.29
CA THR A 48 -0.04 10.25 16.00
C THR A 48 1.45 10.46 16.25
N ARG A 49 2.09 9.48 16.88
CA ARG A 49 3.55 9.43 17.02
C ARG A 49 4.30 9.33 15.68
N PHE A 50 3.60 9.05 14.59
CA PHE A 50 4.17 8.97 13.24
C PHE A 50 4.05 10.30 12.48
N SER A 51 3.80 11.42 13.16
CA SER A 51 3.59 12.74 12.53
C SER A 51 4.75 13.24 11.64
N ASN A 52 5.95 12.70 11.81
CA ASN A 52 7.11 12.98 10.96
C ASN A 52 7.20 12.10 9.70
N TYR A 53 6.39 11.04 9.59
CA TYR A 53 6.28 10.19 8.41
C TYR A 53 5.56 10.92 7.27
N LYS A 54 5.75 10.42 6.06
CA LYS A 54 5.21 10.96 4.82
C LYS A 54 4.25 9.95 4.22
N VAL A 55 3.19 10.49 3.61
CA VAL A 55 2.20 9.73 2.86
C VAL A 55 2.37 10.16 1.41
N ASP A 56 2.83 9.26 0.56
CA ASP A 56 3.22 9.56 -0.82
C ASP A 56 2.57 8.58 -1.80
N VAL A 57 2.05 9.10 -2.92
CA VAL A 57 1.50 8.31 -4.03
C VAL A 57 2.60 7.95 -5.01
N GLU A 58 2.63 6.69 -5.47
CA GLU A 58 3.58 6.18 -6.48
C GLU A 58 5.06 6.48 -6.18
N TYR A 59 5.43 6.47 -4.90
CA TYR A 59 6.78 6.86 -4.49
C TYR A 59 7.81 5.76 -4.77
N ASN A 60 8.66 6.01 -5.75
CA ASN A 60 9.64 5.04 -6.26
C ASN A 60 11.10 5.39 -5.93
N ARG A 61 11.38 6.18 -4.90
CA ARG A 61 12.75 6.65 -4.53
C ARG A 61 13.21 6.14 -3.15
N ASN A 62 14.52 6.07 -2.91
CA ASN A 62 15.18 5.74 -1.64
C ASN A 62 16.14 6.87 -1.22
N LYS A 63 16.84 6.72 -0.08
CA LYS A 63 17.89 7.65 0.36
C LYS A 63 18.93 7.85 -0.75
N GLY A 64 19.23 9.12 -1.08
CA GLY A 64 20.15 9.48 -2.15
C GLY A 64 19.56 9.33 -3.57
N ASP A 65 18.24 9.47 -3.72
CA ASP A 65 17.50 9.48 -4.99
C ASP A 65 17.58 8.19 -5.84
N LYS A 66 18.04 7.09 -5.25
CA LYS A 66 18.03 5.76 -5.90
C LYS A 66 16.61 5.24 -6.11
N LEU A 67 16.35 4.53 -7.21
CA LEU A 67 15.05 3.89 -7.46
C LEU A 67 14.73 2.78 -6.43
N LYS A 68 13.45 2.63 -6.05
CA LYS A 68 12.94 1.48 -5.28
C LYS A 68 12.73 0.28 -6.22
N THR A 69 13.73 -0.58 -6.31
CA THR A 69 13.67 -1.84 -7.08
C THR A 69 14.04 -3.01 -6.18
N ILE A 70 13.28 -4.11 -6.26
CA ILE A 70 13.72 -5.42 -5.75
C ILE A 70 14.15 -6.28 -6.94
N GLN A 71 15.29 -6.93 -6.82
CA GLN A 71 15.68 -8.04 -7.68
C GLN A 71 15.22 -9.33 -7.01
N LYS A 72 14.34 -10.08 -7.67
CA LYS A 72 13.94 -11.41 -7.22
C LYS A 72 14.75 -12.45 -7.98
N THR A 73 15.60 -13.19 -7.29
CA THR A 73 16.21 -14.40 -7.84
C THR A 73 15.26 -15.55 -7.54
N VAL A 74 14.45 -15.95 -8.52
CA VAL A 74 13.79 -17.27 -8.45
C VAL A 74 14.88 -18.30 -8.72
N LEU A 75 14.90 -19.43 -8.03
CA LEU A 75 15.76 -20.58 -8.37
C LEU A 75 15.52 -20.97 -9.85
N GLY A 76 16.31 -20.41 -10.75
CA GLY A 76 16.15 -20.43 -12.21
C GLY A 76 17.00 -19.33 -12.87
N PRO A 77 17.29 -19.41 -14.18
CA PRO A 77 18.24 -18.52 -14.86
C PRO A 77 17.72 -17.11 -15.17
N GLU A 78 16.46 -16.78 -14.84
CA GLU A 78 15.87 -15.48 -15.17
C GLU A 78 15.76 -14.57 -13.94
N GLU A 79 16.54 -13.49 -13.97
CA GLU A 79 16.47 -12.39 -13.02
C GLU A 79 15.24 -11.52 -13.33
N ASN A 80 14.26 -11.52 -12.43
CA ASN A 80 13.10 -10.63 -12.57
C ASN A 80 13.27 -9.40 -11.66
N ILE A 81 13.46 -8.23 -12.28
CA ILE A 81 13.43 -6.94 -11.58
C ILE A 81 11.97 -6.55 -11.40
N ILE A 82 11.53 -6.44 -10.14
CA ILE A 82 10.18 -5.99 -9.81
C ILE A 82 10.29 -4.52 -9.37
N PRO A 83 9.82 -3.55 -10.18
CA PRO A 83 9.71 -2.17 -9.73
C PRO A 83 8.69 -2.09 -8.60
N ILE A 84 9.06 -1.42 -7.51
CA ILE A 84 8.19 -1.27 -6.33
C ILE A 84 7.67 0.14 -6.32
N THR A 85 6.59 0.29 -7.06
CA THR A 85 5.75 1.48 -7.03
C THR A 85 4.40 1.00 -6.53
N CYS A 86 4.17 1.11 -5.22
CA CYS A 86 2.81 0.98 -4.68
C CYS A 86 2.02 2.24 -4.99
N ASP A 87 0.71 2.11 -5.06
CA ASP A 87 -0.15 3.26 -5.30
C ASP A 87 -0.06 4.30 -4.18
N LEU A 88 0.05 3.86 -2.92
CA LEU A 88 0.18 4.74 -1.75
C LEU A 88 1.08 4.11 -0.68
N ILE A 89 1.98 4.89 -0.10
CA ILE A 89 2.85 4.44 0.99
C ILE A 89 2.89 5.42 2.15
N VAL A 90 3.12 4.89 3.36
CA VAL A 90 3.46 5.67 4.56
C VAL A 90 4.85 5.27 5.02
N HIS A 91 5.78 6.24 5.05
CA HIS A 91 7.18 5.94 5.33
C HIS A 91 7.97 7.17 5.84
N SER A 92 9.16 6.94 6.41
CA SER A 92 9.98 7.99 7.00
C SER A 92 10.89 8.70 5.98
N ARG A 93 10.89 8.24 4.72
CA ARG A 93 11.87 8.60 3.67
C ARG A 93 13.33 8.31 4.09
N GLY A 94 13.56 7.18 4.75
CA GLY A 94 14.88 6.75 5.21
C GLY A 94 15.41 7.48 6.45
N LYS A 95 14.57 8.25 7.15
CA LYS A 95 14.96 8.97 8.38
C LYS A 95 14.95 8.09 9.63
N ASN A 96 14.11 7.06 9.66
CA ASN A 96 14.05 6.04 10.70
C ASN A 96 14.43 4.69 10.10
N VAL A 97 15.70 4.29 10.26
CA VAL A 97 16.22 3.05 9.67
C VAL A 97 15.53 1.81 10.27
N SER A 98 15.25 1.82 11.58
CA SER A 98 14.62 0.70 12.28
C SER A 98 13.15 0.46 11.92
N LEU A 99 12.47 1.48 11.38
CA LEU A 99 11.04 1.45 11.10
C LEU A 99 10.72 2.39 9.93
N ASP A 100 11.35 2.20 8.78
CA ASP A 100 11.21 3.17 7.69
C ASP A 100 9.81 3.11 7.05
N ASN A 101 9.29 1.90 6.85
CA ASN A 101 8.11 1.62 6.05
C ASN A 101 6.94 1.17 6.95
N LEU A 102 5.86 1.95 7.01
CA LEU A 102 4.70 1.65 7.87
C LEU A 102 3.59 0.94 7.09
N ILE A 103 3.03 1.61 6.08
CA ILE A 103 1.84 1.14 5.34
C ILE A 103 2.15 1.15 3.84
N ALA A 104 1.80 0.09 3.14
CA ALA A 104 1.72 0.05 1.69
C ALA A 104 0.29 -0.28 1.27
N VAL A 105 -0.26 0.46 0.30
CA VAL A 105 -1.58 0.22 -0.26
C VAL A 105 -1.46 0.00 -1.76
N GLU A 106 -2.15 -1.03 -2.24
CA GLU A 106 -2.45 -1.25 -3.65
C GLU A 106 -3.95 -1.07 -3.85
N MET A 107 -4.35 -0.23 -4.80
CA MET A 107 -5.74 0.10 -5.08
C MET A 107 -6.11 -0.35 -6.48
N LYS A 108 -7.22 -1.07 -6.59
CA LYS A 108 -7.69 -1.60 -7.87
C LYS A 108 -9.19 -1.45 -8.05
N LYS A 109 -9.65 -1.25 -9.28
CA LYS A 109 -11.06 -1.44 -9.64
C LYS A 109 -11.35 -2.94 -9.78
N SER A 110 -12.53 -3.36 -9.35
CA SER A 110 -12.97 -4.75 -9.44
C SER A 110 -12.97 -5.31 -10.88
N THR A 111 -13.17 -4.42 -11.85
CA THR A 111 -13.22 -4.70 -13.29
C THR A 111 -11.85 -4.94 -13.93
N ARG A 112 -10.74 -4.72 -13.21
CA ARG A 112 -9.39 -5.01 -13.73
C ARG A 112 -9.16 -6.52 -13.85
N PRO A 113 -8.29 -6.95 -14.80
CA PRO A 113 -7.95 -8.36 -14.97
C PRO A 113 -7.47 -9.02 -13.68
N GLN A 114 -7.86 -10.28 -13.44
CA GLN A 114 -7.47 -11.01 -12.23
C GLN A 114 -5.95 -11.12 -12.08
N GLU A 115 -5.21 -11.27 -13.17
CA GLU A 115 -3.74 -11.34 -13.17
C GLU A 115 -3.10 -10.08 -12.58
N GLU A 116 -3.64 -8.89 -12.90
CA GLU A 116 -3.17 -7.64 -12.32
C GLU A 116 -3.46 -7.57 -10.82
N LYS A 117 -4.64 -8.05 -10.40
CA LYS A 117 -5.05 -8.10 -8.99
C LYS A 117 -4.15 -9.03 -8.19
N GLU A 118 -3.84 -10.22 -8.72
CA GLU A 118 -2.91 -11.16 -8.09
C GLU A 118 -1.46 -10.63 -8.04
N SER A 119 -1.04 -9.85 -9.05
CA SER A 119 0.26 -9.18 -9.05
C SER A 119 0.39 -8.20 -7.89
N ASP A 120 -0.64 -7.39 -7.62
CA ASP A 120 -0.66 -6.45 -6.50
C ASP A 120 -0.67 -7.18 -5.15
N ARG A 121 -1.49 -8.23 -4.99
CA ARG A 121 -1.48 -9.08 -3.80
C ARG A 121 -0.10 -9.71 -3.55
N MET A 122 0.55 -10.20 -4.60
CA MET A 122 1.91 -10.75 -4.50
C MET A 122 2.91 -9.68 -4.05
N ARG A 123 2.80 -8.46 -4.58
CA ARG A 123 3.65 -7.33 -4.18
C ARG A 123 3.51 -7.02 -2.69
N LEU A 124 2.28 -6.95 -2.17
CA LEU A 124 2.03 -6.71 -0.75
C LEU A 124 2.58 -7.83 0.16
N LYS A 125 2.50 -9.09 -0.26
CA LYS A 125 3.16 -10.19 0.45
C LYS A 125 4.68 -9.98 0.49
N LEU A 126 5.31 -9.65 -0.64
CA LEU A 126 6.76 -9.39 -0.68
C LEU A 126 7.16 -8.20 0.21
N LEU A 127 6.42 -7.10 0.14
CA LEU A 127 6.71 -5.87 0.89
C LEU A 127 6.57 -6.01 2.39
N THR A 128 5.67 -6.88 2.84
CA THR A 128 5.41 -7.14 4.26
C THR A 128 6.20 -8.34 4.80
N SER A 129 7.00 -9.03 3.98
CA SER A 129 7.82 -10.16 4.43
C SER A 129 8.99 -9.73 5.32
N ASP A 130 9.29 -10.55 6.33
CA ASP A 130 10.48 -10.42 7.19
C ASP A 130 11.69 -11.20 6.64
N SER A 131 11.47 -12.22 5.80
CA SER A 131 12.50 -13.07 5.19
C SER A 131 12.85 -12.53 3.79
N PHE A 132 14.16 -12.39 3.56
CA PHE A 132 14.76 -11.92 2.30
C PHE A 132 15.72 -12.95 1.72
N ASP A 133 15.55 -14.23 2.07
CA ASP A 133 16.50 -15.29 1.70
C ASP A 133 16.72 -15.41 0.17
N ASN A 134 15.86 -14.78 -0.66
CA ASN A 134 15.98 -14.70 -2.12
C ASN A 134 15.67 -13.28 -2.70
N ILE A 135 15.80 -12.21 -1.92
CA ILE A 135 15.47 -10.83 -2.33
C ILE A 135 16.73 -9.96 -2.18
N TRP A 136 17.31 -9.58 -3.30
CA TRP A 136 18.49 -8.71 -3.36
C TRP A 136 18.09 -7.31 -3.83
N SER A 137 18.78 -6.26 -3.38
CA SER A 137 18.69 -4.98 -4.06
C SER A 137 19.47 -5.06 -5.37
N TYR A 138 19.10 -4.24 -6.36
CA TYR A 138 19.67 -4.27 -7.72
C TYR A 138 21.21 -4.15 -7.77
N ASP A 139 21.85 -3.63 -6.71
CA ASP A 139 23.31 -3.51 -6.64
C ASP A 139 24.04 -4.76 -6.12
N GLY A 140 23.33 -5.85 -5.83
CA GLY A 140 23.87 -7.15 -5.42
C GLY A 140 24.66 -7.14 -4.10
N THR A 141 24.70 -6.01 -3.38
CA THR A 141 25.60 -5.80 -2.24
C THR A 141 24.90 -5.16 -1.05
N THR A 142 23.81 -4.43 -1.26
CA THR A 142 23.01 -3.82 -0.20
C THR A 142 21.76 -4.65 0.01
N LEU A 143 21.46 -5.04 1.26
CA LEU A 143 20.10 -5.49 1.61
C LEU A 143 19.12 -4.40 1.15
N PRO A 144 17.96 -4.74 0.56
CA PRO A 144 16.91 -3.76 0.25
C PRO A 144 16.21 -3.31 1.56
N GLU A 145 17.00 -2.82 2.52
CA GLU A 145 16.56 -2.49 3.88
C GLU A 145 15.51 -1.36 3.89
N HIS A 146 15.47 -0.56 2.83
CA HIS A 146 14.53 0.56 2.63
C HIS A 146 13.37 0.26 1.68
N VAL A 147 13.35 -0.93 1.04
CA VAL A 147 12.32 -1.27 0.04
C VAL A 147 11.23 -2.17 0.64
N CYS A 148 11.58 -2.96 1.66
CA CYS A 148 10.70 -3.95 2.30
C CYS A 148 10.39 -3.61 3.77
N ARG A 149 9.83 -4.56 4.52
CA ARG A 149 9.46 -4.45 5.94
C ARG A 149 8.35 -3.45 6.22
N TYR A 150 7.42 -3.30 5.27
CA TYR A 150 6.17 -2.61 5.57
C TYR A 150 5.44 -3.34 6.69
N MET A 151 5.11 -2.60 7.74
CA MET A 151 4.42 -3.16 8.92
C MET A 151 2.99 -3.63 8.59
N LEU A 152 2.36 -3.01 7.59
CA LEU A 152 1.02 -3.31 7.13
C LEU A 152 0.93 -3.15 5.60
N GLY A 153 0.44 -4.18 4.91
CA GLY A 153 0.05 -4.11 3.50
C GLY A 153 -1.47 -4.13 3.38
N ILE A 154 -2.03 -3.35 2.47
CA ILE A 154 -3.47 -3.22 2.28
C ILE A 154 -3.78 -3.33 0.79
N TYR A 155 -4.60 -4.31 0.43
CA TYR A 155 -5.19 -4.36 -0.90
C TYR A 155 -6.61 -3.78 -0.81
N TYR A 156 -6.91 -2.83 -1.70
CA TYR A 156 -8.11 -2.02 -1.70
C TYR A 156 -8.81 -2.15 -3.06
N GLU A 157 -9.81 -3.02 -3.15
CA GLU A 157 -10.52 -3.26 -4.40
C GLU A 157 -11.90 -2.59 -4.40
N VAL A 158 -12.11 -1.66 -5.33
CA VAL A 158 -13.33 -0.86 -5.45
C VAL A 158 -14.26 -1.45 -6.49
N ASP A 159 -15.46 -1.82 -6.07
CA ASP A 159 -16.54 -2.23 -6.94
C ASP A 159 -17.61 -1.13 -7.05
N PHE A 160 -17.53 -0.35 -8.13
CA PHE A 160 -18.53 0.69 -8.42
C PHE A 160 -19.91 0.15 -8.82
N ALA A 161 -20.03 -1.13 -9.17
CA ALA A 161 -21.32 -1.72 -9.52
C ALA A 161 -22.13 -2.05 -8.25
N THR A 162 -21.46 -2.60 -7.24
CA THR A 162 -22.09 -2.95 -5.97
C THR A 162 -21.90 -1.91 -4.86
N MET A 163 -21.14 -0.84 -5.15
CA MET A 163 -20.76 0.20 -4.18
C MET A 163 -20.11 -0.40 -2.92
N ASN A 164 -19.22 -1.38 -3.13
CA ASN A 164 -18.47 -2.03 -2.06
C ASN A 164 -16.97 -1.89 -2.29
N ILE A 165 -16.23 -1.92 -1.19
CA ILE A 165 -14.78 -2.02 -1.19
C ILE A 165 -14.40 -3.32 -0.50
N LEU A 166 -13.61 -4.15 -1.17
CA LEU A 166 -12.93 -5.28 -0.57
C LEU A 166 -11.61 -4.79 0.02
N LEU A 167 -11.41 -5.05 1.32
CA LEU A 167 -10.16 -4.82 2.02
C LEU A 167 -9.51 -6.16 2.38
N GLU A 168 -8.22 -6.24 2.13
CA GLU A 168 -7.38 -7.35 2.56
C GLU A 168 -6.13 -6.80 3.26
N TYR A 169 -5.81 -7.35 4.43
CA TYR A 169 -4.66 -6.94 5.22
C TYR A 169 -3.56 -7.99 5.25
N TYR A 170 -2.36 -7.52 4.96
CA TYR A 170 -1.15 -8.31 4.82
C TYR A 170 -0.12 -7.94 5.88
N LYS A 171 0.55 -8.96 6.41
CA LYS A 171 1.69 -8.82 7.31
C LYS A 171 2.55 -10.07 7.25
N GLN A 172 3.87 -9.90 7.37
CA GLN A 172 4.83 -11.01 7.40
C GLN A 172 4.65 -11.95 6.18
N GLY A 173 4.40 -11.34 5.03
CA GLY A 173 4.18 -12.06 3.77
C GLY A 173 2.86 -12.82 3.65
N SER A 174 1.95 -12.66 4.61
CA SER A 174 0.70 -13.41 4.67
C SER A 174 -0.53 -12.50 4.77
N LEU A 175 -1.60 -12.90 4.11
CA LEU A 175 -2.94 -12.37 4.33
C LEU A 175 -3.41 -12.80 5.73
N PHE A 176 -3.93 -11.89 6.53
CA PHE A 176 -4.46 -12.21 7.86
C PHE A 176 -5.89 -11.70 8.13
N CYS A 177 -6.42 -10.82 7.28
CA CYS A 177 -7.80 -10.33 7.40
C CYS A 177 -8.35 -9.97 6.02
N THR A 178 -9.63 -10.25 5.80
CA THR A 178 -10.38 -9.81 4.63
C THR A 178 -11.82 -9.50 5.04
N TYR A 179 -12.36 -8.40 4.52
CA TYR A 179 -13.76 -8.01 4.71
C TYR A 179 -14.16 -6.97 3.67
N SER A 180 -15.46 -6.73 3.55
CA SER A 180 -15.99 -5.70 2.66
C SER A 180 -16.61 -4.55 3.44
N VAL A 181 -16.46 -3.34 2.92
CA VAL A 181 -17.06 -2.11 3.42
C VAL A 181 -18.04 -1.60 2.37
N GLN A 182 -19.26 -1.31 2.78
CA GLN A 182 -20.24 -0.67 1.92
C GLN A 182 -19.94 0.83 1.85
N ILE A 183 -19.90 1.38 0.63
CA ILE A 183 -19.84 2.82 0.41
C ILE A 183 -21.25 3.34 0.68
N ALA A 184 -21.39 4.19 1.70
CA ALA A 184 -22.70 4.71 2.09
C ALA A 184 -23.34 5.47 0.92
N THR A 185 -24.46 5.00 0.39
CA THR A 185 -25.18 5.78 -0.63
C THR A 185 -25.94 6.89 0.08
N GLU A 186 -25.86 8.13 -0.41
CA GLU A 186 -26.82 9.15 0.01
C GLU A 186 -28.24 8.60 -0.20
N ASN A 187 -29.07 8.65 0.84
CA ASN A 187 -30.51 8.50 0.68
C ASN A 187 -30.98 9.77 -0.05
N ILE A 188 -30.98 9.73 -1.39
CA ILE A 188 -31.63 10.74 -2.22
C ILE A 188 -33.15 10.63 -2.05
#